data_AF-A0A326U514-F1
#
_entry.id   AF-A0A326U514-F1
#
_cell.length_a   1.000
_cell.length_b   1.000
_cell.length_c   1.000
_cell.angle_alpha   90.00
_cell.angle_beta   90.00
_cell.angle_gamma   90.00
#
_symmetry.space_group_name_H-M   'P 1'
#
loop_
_entity.id
_entity.type
_entity.pdbx_description
1 polymer ?
#
loop_
_entity_poly.entity_id
_entity_poly.type
_entity_poly.pdbx_seq_one_letter_code
_entity_poly.pdbx_strand_id
1 'polypeptide(L)'
;MRFVRGVFLAAGMYGLLLCGSLMFAEGLIGTMTPPALTHPEYFYGFLSITAMFQILFLLIAKDPLRYRSLMPLAMTEKWAYMLVLALLFALQRLPASVLIFGLIDALLGVLFLVAFLKLPARTLSEQPVL
;
A
#
# COMPACT_ATOMS: atom_id res chain seq x y z
N MET A 1 -8.61 2.68 -18.79
CA MET A 1 -9.48 3.19 -17.71
C MET A 1 -9.98 2.11 -16.76
N ARG A 2 -10.81 1.14 -17.20
CA ARG A 2 -11.40 0.12 -16.31
C ARG A 2 -10.36 -0.69 -15.51
N PHE A 3 -9.29 -1.12 -16.17
CA PHE A 3 -8.18 -1.84 -15.52
C PHE A 3 -7.57 -1.05 -14.36
N VAL A 4 -7.17 0.21 -14.61
CA VAL A 4 -6.54 1.09 -13.61
C VAL A 4 -7.48 1.29 -12.41
N ARG A 5 -8.76 1.57 -12.67
CA ARG A 5 -9.76 1.73 -11.61
C ARG A 5 -9.90 0.46 -10.79
N GLY A 6 -9.98 -0.71 -11.45
CA GLY A 6 -10.09 -2.00 -10.78
C GLY A 6 -8.89 -2.32 -9.89
N VAL A 7 -7.67 -2.10 -10.38
CA VAL A 7 -6.44 -2.34 -9.61
C VAL A 7 -6.40 -1.50 -8.34
N PHE A 8 -6.59 -0.18 -8.45
CA PHE A 8 -6.55 0.72 -7.29
C PHE A 8 -7.73 0.53 -6.35
N LEU A 9 -8.92 0.20 -6.86
CA LEU A 9 -10.09 -0.11 -6.05
C LEU A 9 -9.87 -1.38 -5.23
N ALA A 10 -9.43 -2.46 -5.89
CA ALA A 10 -9.16 -3.73 -5.22
C ALA A 10 -8.05 -3.58 -4.16
N ALA A 11 -6.97 -2.88 -4.50
CA ALA A 11 -5.88 -2.61 -3.56
C ALA A 11 -6.34 -1.82 -2.33
N GLY A 12 -7.06 -0.70 -2.54
CA GLY A 12 -7.56 0.12 -1.45
C GLY A 12 -8.56 -0.62 -0.56
N MET A 13 -9.49 -1.38 -1.13
CA MET A 13 -10.45 -2.17 -0.36
C MET A 13 -9.78 -3.29 0.43
N TYR A 14 -8.89 -4.05 -0.21
CA TYR A 14 -8.12 -5.10 0.45
C TYR A 14 -7.29 -4.54 1.61
N GLY A 15 -6.57 -3.44 1.38
CA GLY A 15 -5.75 -2.81 2.41
C GLY A 15 -6.58 -2.25 3.56
N LEU A 16 -7.75 -1.65 3.31
CA LEU A 16 -8.63 -1.16 4.37
C LEU A 16 -9.17 -2.30 5.24
N LEU A 17 -9.57 -3.41 4.63
CA LEU A 17 -10.01 -4.58 5.37
C LEU A 17 -8.87 -5.17 6.21
N LEU A 18 -7.67 -5.26 5.63
CA LEU A 18 -6.50 -5.76 6.33
C LEU A 18 -6.12 -4.84 7.50
N CYS A 19 -5.89 -3.55 7.26
CA CYS A 19 -5.54 -2.59 8.31
C CYS A 19 -6.63 -2.50 9.38
N GLY A 20 -7.89 -2.44 8.97
CA GLY A 20 -9.03 -2.39 9.89
C GLY A 20 -9.09 -3.62 10.79
N SER A 21 -8.90 -4.82 10.23
CA SER A 21 -8.86 -6.05 11.03
C SER A 21 -7.66 -6.09 11.99
N LEU A 22 -6.48 -5.66 11.53
CA LEU A 22 -5.25 -5.65 12.34
C LEU A 22 -5.33 -4.67 13.50
N MET A 23 -6.03 -3.54 13.36
CA MET A 23 -6.23 -2.58 14.46
C MET A 23 -6.92 -3.20 15.69
N PHE A 24 -7.69 -4.27 15.52
CA PHE A 24 -8.35 -4.98 16.63
C PHE A 24 -7.64 -6.28 17.02
N ALA A 25 -6.55 -6.64 16.34
CA ALA A 25 -5.88 -7.94 16.49
C ALA A 25 -4.63 -7.90 17.39
N GLU A 26 -4.30 -6.78 18.04
CA GLU A 26 -3.08 -6.64 18.85
C GLU A 26 -2.91 -7.76 19.89
N GLY A 27 -3.95 -8.00 20.72
CA GLY A 27 -3.91 -9.04 21.74
C GLY A 27 -3.82 -10.46 21.16
N LEU A 28 -4.46 -10.69 20.01
CA LEU A 28 -4.35 -11.97 19.29
C LEU A 28 -2.91 -12.17 18.76
N ILE A 29 -2.29 -11.12 18.21
CA ILE A 29 -0.91 -11.18 17.73
C ILE A 29 0.04 -11.47 18.90
N GLY A 30 -0.14 -10.79 20.05
CA GLY A 30 0.69 -10.99 21.23
C GLY A 30 0.59 -12.40 21.84
N THR A 31 -0.54 -13.09 21.65
CA THR A 31 -0.72 -14.48 22.10
C THR A 31 -0.21 -15.51 21.08
N MET A 32 -0.44 -15.27 19.79
CA MET A 32 -0.02 -16.17 18.70
C MET A 32 1.46 -16.05 18.36
N THR A 33 2.06 -14.88 18.59
CA THR A 33 3.46 -14.57 18.27
C THR A 33 4.14 -13.90 19.47
N PRO A 34 4.34 -14.62 20.58
CA PRO A 34 4.96 -14.05 21.78
C PRO A 34 6.41 -13.60 21.52
N PRO A 35 6.91 -12.58 22.24
CA PRO A 35 6.24 -11.85 23.33
C PRO A 35 5.21 -10.83 22.84
N ALA A 36 4.37 -10.34 23.76
CA ALA A 36 3.43 -9.26 23.46
C ALA A 36 4.15 -8.01 22.92
N LEU A 37 3.46 -7.24 22.08
CA LEU A 37 3.98 -5.99 21.52
C LEU A 37 4.35 -5.02 22.65
N THR A 38 5.63 -4.65 22.72
CA THR A 38 6.14 -3.74 23.77
C THR A 38 6.05 -2.27 23.37
N HIS A 39 5.89 -1.98 22.07
CA HIS A 39 5.79 -0.64 21.50
C HIS A 39 4.55 -0.53 20.59
N PRO A 40 3.33 -0.49 21.17
CA PRO A 40 2.09 -0.43 20.41
C PRO A 40 2.02 0.82 19.52
N GLU A 41 2.67 1.91 19.88
CA GLU A 41 2.74 3.14 19.09
C GLU A 41 3.31 2.94 17.68
N TYR A 42 4.27 2.02 17.51
CA TYR A 42 4.79 1.68 16.18
C TYR A 42 3.78 0.86 15.37
N PHE A 43 3.06 -0.05 16.01
CA PHE A 43 2.04 -0.87 15.38
C PHE A 43 0.86 -0.01 14.90
N TYR A 44 0.24 0.76 15.79
CA TYR A 44 -0.88 1.62 15.45
C TYR A 44 -0.47 2.78 14.54
N GLY A 45 0.73 3.35 14.73
CA GLY A 45 1.27 4.39 13.87
C GLY A 45 1.43 3.90 12.43
N PHE A 46 2.02 2.72 12.24
CA PHE A 46 2.15 2.09 10.92
C PHE A 46 0.78 1.81 10.29
N LEU A 47 -0.14 1.16 11.02
CA LEU A 47 -1.47 0.85 10.48
C LEU A 47 -2.26 2.10 10.10
N SER A 48 -2.16 3.18 10.89
CA SER A 48 -2.87 4.43 10.64
C SER A 48 -2.38 5.11 9.36
N ILE A 49 -1.06 5.22 9.17
CA ILE A 49 -0.48 5.80 7.95
C ILE A 49 -0.81 4.91 6.75
N THR A 50 -0.67 3.59 6.88
CA THR A 50 -0.99 2.64 5.80
C THR A 50 -2.46 2.73 5.40
N ALA A 51 -3.39 2.89 6.35
CA ALA A 51 -4.81 3.10 6.07
C ALA A 51 -5.07 4.38 5.26
N MET A 52 -4.33 5.47 5.51
CA MET A 52 -4.44 6.70 4.71
C MET A 52 -4.03 6.48 3.25
N PHE A 53 -3.01 5.66 3.00
CA PHE A 53 -2.63 5.29 1.63
C PHE A 53 -3.72 4.46 0.94
N GLN A 54 -4.45 3.61 1.68
CA GLN A 54 -5.57 2.87 1.09
C GLN A 54 -6.69 3.80 0.63
N ILE A 55 -6.96 4.87 1.40
CA ILE A 55 -7.90 5.93 1.00
C ILE A 55 -7.39 6.65 -0.26
N LEU A 56 -6.08 6.95 -0.34
CA LEU A 56 -5.47 7.51 -1.55
C LEU A 56 -5.69 6.61 -2.77
N PHE A 57 -5.59 5.28 -2.61
CA PHE A 57 -5.84 4.33 -3.71
C PHE A 57 -7.31 4.38 -4.16
N LEU A 58 -8.26 4.49 -3.23
CA LEU A 58 -9.67 4.67 -3.57
C LEU A 58 -9.94 6.00 -4.30
N LEU A 59 -9.24 7.08 -3.92
CA LEU A 59 -9.31 8.36 -4.63
C LEU A 59 -8.78 8.24 -6.07
N ILE A 60 -7.63 7.59 -6.25
CA ILE A 60 -7.07 7.30 -7.57
C ILE A 60 -8.04 6.44 -8.39
N ALA A 61 -8.71 5.45 -7.78
CA ALA A 61 -9.69 4.62 -8.46
C ALA A 61 -10.94 5.39 -8.92
N LYS A 62 -11.31 6.47 -8.22
CA LYS A 62 -12.43 7.35 -8.58
C LYS A 62 -12.14 8.11 -9.87
N ASP A 63 -10.95 8.70 -9.98
CA ASP A 63 -10.52 9.45 -11.17
C ASP A 63 -9.02 9.27 -11.45
N PRO A 64 -8.63 8.20 -12.17
CA PRO A 64 -7.22 7.88 -12.35
C PRO A 64 -6.43 8.91 -13.16
N LEU A 65 -7.09 9.63 -14.08
CA LEU A 65 -6.41 10.67 -14.86
C LEU A 65 -6.11 11.88 -14.00
N ARG A 66 -7.09 12.34 -13.21
CA ARG A 66 -6.91 13.48 -12.31
C ARG A 66 -5.80 13.24 -11.29
N TYR A 67 -5.73 12.03 -10.74
CA TYR A 67 -4.77 11.66 -9.69
C TYR A 67 -3.54 10.92 -10.20
N ARG A 68 -3.29 10.94 -11.51
CA ARG A 68 -2.14 10.27 -12.14
C ARG A 68 -0.79 10.62 -11.50
N SER A 69 -0.60 11.89 -11.14
CA SER A 69 0.63 12.39 -10.51
C SER A 69 0.88 11.80 -9.12
N LEU A 70 -0.14 11.22 -8.47
CA LEU A 70 -0.02 10.57 -7.15
C LEU A 70 0.32 9.08 -7.26
N MET A 71 0.23 8.47 -8.45
CA MET A 71 0.55 7.05 -8.63
C MET A 71 2.01 6.69 -8.32
N PRO A 72 3.03 7.53 -8.65
CA PRO A 72 4.40 7.27 -8.21
C PRO A 72 4.51 7.17 -6.68
N LEU A 73 3.78 7.99 -5.93
CA LEU A 73 3.75 7.91 -4.47
C LEU A 73 3.13 6.59 -3.99
N ALA A 74 2.06 6.12 -4.65
CA ALA A 74 1.47 4.81 -4.37
C ALA A 74 2.44 3.65 -4.67
N MET A 75 3.24 3.76 -5.73
CA MET A 75 4.27 2.77 -6.03
C MET A 75 5.37 2.77 -4.96
N THR A 76 5.85 3.95 -4.54
CA THR A 76 6.88 4.06 -3.50
C THR A 76 6.45 3.40 -2.20
N GLU A 77 5.19 3.55 -1.77
CA GLU A 77 4.66 2.86 -0.59
C GLU A 77 4.83 1.34 -0.70
N LYS A 78 4.45 0.74 -1.84
CA LYS A 78 4.56 -0.70 -2.07
C LYS A 78 6.00 -1.21 -2.13
N TRP A 79 6.85 -0.53 -2.89
CA TRP A 79 8.24 -0.96 -3.04
C TRP A 79 9.05 -0.76 -1.75
N ALA A 80 8.80 0.32 -1.00
CA ALA A 80 9.52 0.60 0.23
C ALA A 80 9.31 -0.50 1.29
N TYR A 81 8.06 -0.92 1.52
CA TYR A 81 7.78 -1.96 2.50
C TYR A 81 8.38 -3.31 2.10
N MET A 82 8.25 -3.69 0.83
CA MET A 82 8.87 -4.92 0.31
C MET A 82 10.40 -4.93 0.51
N LEU A 83 11.08 -3.82 0.18
CA LEU A 83 12.54 -3.71 0.31
C LEU A 83 12.98 -3.82 1.78
N VAL A 84 12.23 -3.22 2.71
CA VAL A 84 12.51 -3.34 4.15
C VAL A 84 12.35 -4.78 4.62
N LEU A 85 11.29 -5.48 4.21
CA LEU A 85 11.11 -6.90 4.57
C LEU A 85 12.21 -7.79 3.99
N ALA A 86 12.60 -7.57 2.73
CA ALA A 86 13.69 -8.31 2.10
C ALA A 86 15.02 -8.10 2.83
N LEU A 87 15.32 -6.85 3.20
CA LEU A 87 16.53 -6.53 3.97
C LEU A 87 16.51 -7.17 5.36
N LEU A 88 15.41 -7.05 6.10
CA LEU A 88 15.30 -7.66 7.44
C LEU A 88 15.38 -9.18 7.40
N PHE A 89 14.81 -9.80 6.37
CA PHE A 89 14.95 -11.23 6.15
C PHE A 89 16.39 -11.64 5.84
N ALA A 90 17.08 -10.90 4.96
CA ALA A 90 18.49 -11.13 4.66
C ALA A 90 19.39 -11.00 5.91
N LEU A 91 19.02 -10.11 6.83
CA LEU A 91 19.66 -9.93 8.14
C LEU A 91 19.22 -10.97 9.19
N GLN A 92 18.40 -11.96 8.83
CA GLN A 92 17.84 -12.98 9.73
C GLN A 92 17.04 -12.41 10.91
N ARG A 93 16.46 -11.21 10.73
CA ARG A 93 15.63 -10.52 11.74
C ARG A 93 14.13 -10.72 11.52
N LEU A 94 13.75 -11.46 10.48
CA LEU A 94 12.37 -11.69 10.06
C LEU A 94 12.18 -13.16 9.68
N PRO A 95 11.11 -13.84 10.14
CA PRO A 95 10.78 -15.16 9.62
C PRO A 95 10.30 -15.10 8.17
N ALA A 96 10.58 -16.15 7.39
CA ALA A 96 10.20 -16.24 5.98
C ALA A 96 8.68 -16.11 5.76
N SER A 97 7.86 -16.52 6.73
CA SER A 97 6.39 -16.43 6.65
C SER A 97 5.90 -14.99 6.45
N VAL A 98 6.63 -13.99 6.95
CA VAL A 98 6.24 -12.57 6.82
C VAL A 98 6.58 -12.01 5.43
N LEU A 99 7.47 -12.66 4.66
CA LEU A 99 7.79 -12.23 3.30
C LEU A 99 6.59 -12.27 2.35
N ILE A 100 5.56 -13.08 2.65
CA ILE A 100 4.34 -13.13 1.85
C ILE A 100 3.70 -11.74 1.68
N PHE A 101 3.75 -10.90 2.72
CA PHE A 101 3.23 -9.54 2.66
C PHE A 101 4.06 -8.65 1.72
N GLY A 102 5.39 -8.80 1.74
CA GLY A 102 6.28 -8.13 0.79
C GLY A 102 6.05 -8.56 -0.66
N LEU A 103 5.72 -9.84 -0.90
CA LEU A 103 5.38 -10.34 -2.23
C LEU A 103 4.06 -9.76 -2.76
N ILE A 104 3.06 -9.63 -1.88
CA ILE A 104 1.78 -8.97 -2.23
C ILE A 104 2.06 -7.52 -2.62
N ASP A 105 2.87 -6.80 -1.84
CA ASP A 105 3.22 -5.42 -2.15
C ASP A 105 4.06 -5.30 -3.43
N ALA A 106 4.99 -6.21 -3.71
CA ALA A 106 5.72 -6.24 -4.98
C ALA A 106 4.75 -6.43 -6.17
N LEU A 107 3.81 -7.37 -6.07
CA LEU A 107 2.80 -7.59 -7.09
C LEU A 107 1.95 -6.33 -7.32
N LEU A 108 1.46 -5.70 -6.26
CA LEU A 108 0.70 -4.45 -6.34
C LEU A 108 1.53 -3.31 -6.91
N GLY A 109 2.81 -3.20 -6.53
CA GLY A 109 3.75 -2.21 -7.07
C GLY A 109 3.96 -2.35 -8.57
N VAL A 110 4.07 -3.59 -9.08
CA VAL A 110 4.11 -3.87 -10.53
C VAL A 110 2.78 -3.51 -11.20
N LEU A 111 1.65 -3.88 -10.60
CA LEU A 111 0.33 -3.54 -11.14
C LEU A 111 0.11 -2.02 -11.19
N PHE A 112 0.60 -1.28 -10.19
CA PHE A 112 0.55 0.18 -10.14
C PHE A 112 1.44 0.80 -11.22
N LEU A 113 2.64 0.27 -11.44
CA LEU A 113 3.50 0.68 -12.55
C LEU A 113 2.81 0.45 -13.90
N VAL A 114 2.23 -0.73 -14.14
CA VAL A 114 1.50 -1.03 -15.38
C VAL A 114 0.30 -0.09 -15.53
N ALA A 115 -0.42 0.19 -14.45
CA ALA A 115 -1.53 1.13 -14.45
C ALA A 115 -1.09 2.55 -14.77
N PHE A 116 0.06 2.98 -14.25
CA PHE A 116 0.68 4.26 -14.57
C PHE A 116 1.09 4.31 -16.04
N LEU A 117 1.79 3.32 -16.58
CA LEU A 117 2.21 3.35 -17.99
C LEU A 117 1.02 3.35 -18.97
N LYS A 118 -0.13 2.81 -18.57
CA LYS A 118 -1.36 2.76 -19.40
C LYS A 118 -2.14 4.08 -19.47
N LEU A 119 -1.86 5.07 -18.63
CA LEU A 119 -2.54 6.37 -18.71
C LEU A 119 -1.73 7.37 -19.54
N PRO A 120 -2.38 8.21 -20.36
CA PRO A 120 -1.70 9.29 -21.07
C PRO A 120 -1.07 10.28 -20.09
N ALA A 121 0.04 10.89 -20.48
CA ALA A 121 0.59 12.03 -19.76
C ALA A 121 -0.42 13.19 -19.82
N ARG A 122 -0.64 13.87 -18.68
CA ARG A 122 -1.49 15.06 -18.66
C ARG A 122 -0.72 16.19 -19.33
N THR A 123 -1.16 16.61 -20.52
CA THR A 123 -0.62 17.78 -21.20
C THR A 123 -1.02 19.04 -20.44
N LEU A 124 -0.05 19.86 -20.05
CA LEU A 124 -0.24 21.10 -19.28
C LEU A 124 -1.03 22.19 -20.02
N SER A 125 -1.37 21.98 -21.30
CA SER A 125 -2.11 22.92 -22.14
C SER A 125 -3.62 23.00 -21.86
N GLU A 126 -4.16 22.12 -21.00
CA GLU A 126 -5.59 22.10 -20.64
C GLU A 126 -5.87 22.74 -19.27
N GLN A 127 -4.98 23.62 -18.78
CA GLN A 127 -5.35 24.49 -17.66
C GLN A 127 -6.27 25.60 -18.20
N PRO A 128 -7.52 25.72 -17.73
CA PRO A 128 -8.29 26.93 -17.99
C PRO A 128 -7.53 28.08 -17.32
N VAL A 129 -7.12 29.05 -18.12
CA VAL A 129 -6.60 30.33 -17.64
C VAL A 129 -7.72 30.91 -16.78
N LEU A 130 -7.46 31.05 -15.48
CA LEU A 130 -8.34 31.72 -14.52
C LEU A 130 -8.51 33.19 -14.89
#